data_AF-A0A080LUX9-F1
#
_entry.id   AF-A0A080LUX9-F1
#
_cell.length_a   1.000
_cell.length_b   1.000
_cell.length_c   1.000
_cell.angle_alpha   90.00
_cell.angle_beta   90.00
_cell.angle_gamma   90.00
#
_symmetry.space_group_name_H-M   'P 1'
#
loop_
_entity.id
_entity.type
_entity.pdbx_description
1 polymer ?
#
loop_
_entity_poly.entity_id
_entity_poly.type
_entity_poly.pdbx_seq_one_letter_code
_entity_poly.pdbx_strand_id
1 'polypeptide(L)'
;MGLIRALAGVGLCLLFCVAGLAVELPRGADSAGPLTDPSHWRKWLPEISDAADVSLPVIAPLPPLTMATSDPIRQRFMDQALVQKWASGPASLPWNRLALELIVKYQQNPLRAARVLAHLHAAAHDAIVGLAATSSEEAAQAVAVHAAAAGVLAHFYPRESPGRLEAIGIGAILAVAASARMSPQTLDLARAAGRRAATAAIRRALDDGGDATWNPADRPPPAPRIWRAAPPLNLANPGEPLAGKWRTWALVDGREMQPPPPPPFGSERYWEEAREVLRVARRLSVEQKRIADEWNLDRGSVTPPGVWNRKAMQWVSQRALGTAETARVFAALNVAMADALIACWQAKFEHWSVRPVNVIREKLDPDFLPWLFTPPFPSYVSGHAAVSSAAAEVLAAYFPEQADEWRAAADEAAMSRLYGGIHFRSDNRGCDSAAGSVDACSSAALDMTASRQAVSRRFLPFSRRGGRLVRTLRRSARARRRARDWR
;
A
#
# COMPACT_ATOMS: atom_id res chain seq x y z
N MET A 1 -14.87 -22.97 -34.64
CA MET A 1 -14.84 -21.51 -34.38
C MET A 1 -15.77 -21.13 -33.22
N GLY A 2 -15.53 -21.67 -32.01
CA GLY A 2 -16.47 -21.50 -30.89
C GLY A 2 -15.86 -21.72 -29.51
N LEU A 3 -14.68 -21.12 -29.24
CA LEU A 3 -14.02 -21.24 -27.93
C LEU A 3 -13.16 -20.01 -27.55
N ILE A 4 -13.51 -18.81 -28.04
CA ILE A 4 -12.74 -17.56 -27.77
C ILE A 4 -13.63 -16.45 -27.13
N ARG A 5 -14.81 -16.77 -26.58
CA ARG A 5 -15.72 -15.74 -26.01
C ARG A 5 -16.06 -15.86 -24.52
N ALA A 6 -15.32 -16.64 -23.73
CA ALA A 6 -15.60 -16.83 -22.30
C ALA A 6 -14.54 -16.24 -21.34
N LEU A 7 -13.80 -15.20 -21.74
CA LEU A 7 -12.76 -14.56 -20.90
C LEU A 7 -12.99 -13.05 -20.63
N ALA A 8 -14.21 -12.55 -20.80
CA ALA A 8 -14.54 -11.13 -20.60
C ALA A 8 -15.38 -10.88 -19.33
N GLY A 9 -14.98 -11.49 -18.21
CA GLY A 9 -15.71 -11.39 -16.93
C GLY A 9 -14.81 -11.30 -15.70
N VAL A 10 -13.58 -10.81 -15.85
CA VAL A 10 -12.66 -10.64 -14.71
C VAL A 10 -12.60 -9.15 -14.37
N GLY A 11 -13.30 -8.80 -13.29
CA GLY A 11 -13.40 -7.44 -12.78
C GLY A 11 -12.02 -6.82 -12.55
N LEU A 12 -11.92 -5.55 -12.94
CA LEU A 12 -10.75 -4.68 -12.85
C LEU A 12 -10.01 -4.71 -11.50
N CYS A 13 -10.68 -5.15 -10.43
CA CYS A 13 -10.14 -5.27 -9.08
C CYS A 13 -9.12 -6.40 -8.89
N LEU A 14 -9.20 -7.51 -9.65
CA LEU A 14 -8.23 -8.61 -9.56
C LEU A 14 -6.87 -8.25 -10.17
N LEU A 15 -6.85 -7.30 -11.10
CA LEU A 15 -5.62 -6.94 -11.80
C LEU A 15 -4.67 -6.12 -10.93
N PHE A 16 -5.15 -5.41 -9.90
CA PHE A 16 -4.35 -4.39 -9.22
C PHE A 16 -3.26 -4.88 -8.24
N CYS A 17 -3.09 -6.18 -7.96
CA CYS A 17 -2.16 -6.59 -6.89
C CYS A 17 -1.48 -7.97 -7.03
N VAL A 18 -2.03 -8.92 -7.77
CA VAL A 18 -1.68 -10.33 -7.53
C VAL A 18 -0.33 -10.75 -8.13
N ALA A 19 0.11 -10.16 -9.25
CA ALA A 19 1.33 -10.61 -9.93
C ALA A 19 2.64 -10.25 -9.18
N GLY A 20 2.70 -9.04 -8.61
CA GLY A 20 3.88 -8.54 -7.87
C GLY A 20 3.95 -9.00 -6.41
N LEU A 21 2.82 -9.41 -5.82
CA LEU A 21 2.72 -9.84 -4.41
C LEU A 21 2.74 -11.37 -4.24
N ALA A 22 2.77 -12.15 -5.32
CA ALA A 22 2.58 -13.62 -5.29
C ALA A 22 3.55 -14.39 -4.37
N VAL A 23 4.73 -13.85 -4.08
CA VAL A 23 5.71 -14.45 -3.14
C VAL A 23 5.30 -14.21 -1.68
N GLU A 24 4.57 -13.13 -1.43
CA GLU A 24 4.17 -12.68 -0.10
C GLU A 24 2.76 -13.09 0.29
N LEU A 25 1.98 -13.66 -0.60
CA LEU A 25 0.67 -14.22 -0.26
C LEU A 25 0.82 -15.68 0.22
N PRO A 26 0.04 -16.12 1.23
CA PRO A 26 -0.01 -17.53 1.63
C PRO A 26 -0.35 -18.43 0.45
N ARG A 27 0.35 -19.56 0.32
CA ARG A 27 0.02 -20.61 -0.65
C ARG A 27 -1.05 -21.52 -0.05
N GLY A 28 -1.96 -22.03 -0.89
CA GLY A 28 -3.11 -22.85 -0.45
C GLY A 28 -2.72 -24.09 0.36
N ALA A 29 -3.72 -24.67 1.04
CA ALA A 29 -3.62 -25.65 2.13
C ALA A 29 -2.75 -26.91 1.87
N ASP A 30 -2.37 -27.20 0.62
CA ASP A 30 -1.55 -28.36 0.25
C ASP A 30 -0.03 -28.09 0.23
N SER A 31 0.44 -26.87 0.50
CA SER A 31 1.89 -26.59 0.56
C SER A 31 2.43 -26.68 1.98
N ALA A 32 2.73 -27.89 2.43
CA ALA A 32 3.57 -28.12 3.61
C ALA A 32 5.01 -27.63 3.33
N GLY A 33 5.39 -26.46 3.90
CA GLY A 33 6.71 -25.78 3.82
C GLY A 33 6.90 -24.97 2.53
N PRO A 34 7.44 -23.72 2.51
CA PRO A 34 8.46 -23.08 3.37
C PRO A 34 8.19 -21.58 3.74
N LEU A 35 6.94 -21.15 3.98
CA LEU A 35 6.59 -19.73 4.16
C LEU A 35 6.47 -19.22 5.62
N THR A 36 6.78 -20.05 6.62
CA THR A 36 6.81 -19.65 8.05
C THR A 36 8.15 -19.05 8.47
N ASP A 37 9.24 -19.41 7.79
CA ASP A 37 10.58 -18.91 8.11
C ASP A 37 10.82 -17.54 7.45
N PRO A 38 11.04 -16.46 8.23
CA PRO A 38 11.29 -15.15 7.68
C PRO A 38 12.60 -15.02 6.87
N SER A 39 13.53 -15.98 6.99
CA SER A 39 14.78 -15.97 6.22
C SER A 39 14.58 -16.10 4.70
N HIS A 40 13.41 -16.61 4.29
CA HIS A 40 13.04 -16.84 2.89
C HIS A 40 12.04 -15.81 2.35
N TRP A 41 11.57 -14.86 3.16
CA TRP A 41 10.64 -13.84 2.71
C TRP A 41 11.33 -12.81 1.80
N ARG A 42 10.56 -12.22 0.88
CA ARG A 42 11.06 -11.19 -0.04
C ARG A 42 11.27 -9.89 0.74
N LYS A 43 12.46 -9.30 0.61
CA LYS A 43 12.69 -7.91 1.07
C LYS A 43 11.95 -6.90 0.18
N TRP A 44 11.34 -5.89 0.81
CA TRP A 44 10.69 -4.77 0.13
C TRP A 44 11.63 -3.60 -0.14
N LEU A 45 12.65 -3.46 0.69
CA LEU A 45 13.57 -2.34 0.69
C LEU A 45 14.86 -2.70 -0.05
N PRO A 46 15.51 -1.71 -0.69
CA PRO A 46 16.79 -1.94 -1.36
C PRO A 46 17.86 -2.40 -0.37
N GLU A 47 18.77 -3.27 -0.80
CA GLU A 47 19.92 -3.60 0.00
C GLU A 47 20.84 -2.39 0.16
N ILE A 48 21.22 -2.10 1.40
CA ILE A 48 22.21 -1.11 1.73
C ILE A 48 23.56 -1.82 1.86
N SER A 49 24.57 -1.37 1.10
CA SER A 49 25.96 -1.67 1.46
C SER A 49 26.35 -0.86 2.70
N ASP A 50 27.03 -1.48 3.67
CA ASP A 50 27.50 -0.83 4.90
C ASP A 50 28.35 0.44 4.67
N ALA A 51 28.88 0.65 3.46
CA ALA A 51 29.76 1.77 3.11
C ALA A 51 29.04 3.08 2.71
N ALA A 52 27.74 3.05 2.44
CA ALA A 52 27.00 4.22 1.99
C ALA A 52 26.22 4.79 3.17
N ASP A 53 26.85 5.44 4.14
CA ASP A 53 26.15 5.99 5.30
C ASP A 53 25.43 7.29 4.89
N VAL A 54 24.11 7.23 4.71
CA VAL A 54 23.32 8.47 4.80
C VAL A 54 23.41 8.86 6.26
N SER A 55 24.07 9.98 6.56
CA SER A 55 24.19 10.52 7.91
C SER A 55 22.80 10.78 8.48
N LEU A 56 22.20 9.74 9.07
CA LEU A 56 21.02 9.89 9.90
C LEU A 56 21.44 10.66 11.15
N PRO A 57 20.56 11.50 11.73
CA PRO A 57 20.83 12.06 13.05
C PRO A 57 21.18 10.89 13.98
N VAL A 58 22.35 10.98 14.61
CA VAL A 58 22.83 9.97 15.56
C VAL A 58 21.78 9.88 16.66
N ILE A 59 20.96 8.82 16.62
CA ILE A 59 20.13 8.44 17.76
C ILE A 59 21.11 8.26 18.91
N ALA A 60 20.94 9.03 19.98
CA ALA A 60 21.82 8.99 21.14
C ALA A 60 22.10 7.52 21.53
N PRO A 61 23.36 7.15 21.81
CA PRO A 61 23.67 5.80 22.22
C PRO A 61 22.77 5.41 23.39
N LEU A 62 22.22 4.18 23.34
CA LEU A 62 21.48 3.64 24.48
C LEU A 62 22.37 3.76 25.72
N PRO A 63 21.85 4.22 26.87
CA PRO A 63 22.60 4.11 28.11
C PRO A 63 23.00 2.64 28.31
N PRO A 64 24.23 2.37 28.80
CA PRO A 64 24.67 1.00 29.01
C PRO A 64 23.69 0.25 29.90
N LEU A 65 23.43 -1.04 29.61
CA LEU A 65 22.50 -1.88 30.38
C LEU A 65 22.84 -1.95 31.88
N THR A 66 24.07 -1.61 32.26
CA THR A 66 24.51 -1.47 33.66
C THR A 66 23.88 -0.27 34.38
N MET A 67 23.39 0.76 33.68
CA MET A 67 22.55 1.80 34.30
C MET A 67 21.14 1.29 34.61
N ALA A 68 20.68 0.21 33.96
CA ALA A 68 19.35 -0.33 34.20
C ALA A 68 19.28 -1.19 35.48
N THR A 69 20.42 -1.56 36.08
CA THR A 69 20.41 -2.41 37.27
C THR A 69 20.10 -1.65 38.56
N SER A 70 20.20 -0.31 38.59
CA SER A 70 20.07 0.47 39.84
C SER A 70 19.35 1.83 39.76
N ASP A 71 18.78 2.26 38.61
CA ASP A 71 18.37 3.66 38.41
C ASP A 71 16.83 3.89 38.32
N PRO A 72 16.27 5.00 38.85
CA PRO A 72 14.84 5.35 38.80
C PRO A 72 14.24 5.45 37.39
N ILE A 73 15.09 5.52 36.36
CA ILE A 73 14.71 5.47 34.95
C ILE A 73 14.03 4.12 34.62
N ARG A 74 14.52 3.00 35.19
CA ARG A 74 13.86 1.69 35.05
C ARG A 74 12.43 1.76 35.57
N GLN A 75 12.20 2.39 36.73
CA GLN A 75 10.85 2.52 37.30
C GLN A 75 9.95 3.45 36.50
N ARG A 76 10.46 4.55 35.93
CA ARG A 76 9.67 5.47 35.07
C ARG A 76 9.22 4.85 33.75
N PHE A 77 10.01 3.93 33.18
CA PHE A 77 9.65 3.24 31.92
C PHE A 77 8.99 1.87 32.13
N MET A 78 9.02 1.33 33.35
CA MET A 78 8.31 0.10 33.74
C MET A 78 6.89 0.36 34.23
N ASP A 79 6.26 1.47 33.82
CA ASP A 79 4.84 1.63 34.07
C ASP A 79 4.11 0.43 33.43
N GLN A 80 3.26 -0.25 34.20
CA GLN A 80 2.57 -1.45 33.72
C GLN A 80 1.83 -1.18 32.41
N ALA A 81 1.33 0.04 32.22
CA ALA A 81 0.70 0.48 30.99
C ALA A 81 1.66 0.52 29.78
N LEU A 82 2.94 0.90 29.97
CA LEU A 82 3.93 0.93 28.89
C LEU A 82 4.36 -0.49 28.50
N VAL A 83 4.61 -1.34 29.48
CA VAL A 83 4.97 -2.75 29.28
C VAL A 83 3.83 -3.50 28.58
N GLN A 84 2.59 -3.33 29.04
CA GLN A 84 1.41 -3.94 28.40
C GLN A 84 1.13 -3.42 26.99
N LYS A 85 1.54 -2.19 26.67
CA LYS A 85 1.28 -1.61 25.34
C LYS A 85 2.37 -1.94 24.33
N TRP A 86 3.62 -2.03 24.77
CA TRP A 86 4.79 -2.06 23.88
C TRP A 86 5.66 -3.32 24.02
N ALA A 87 5.51 -4.10 25.08
CA ALA A 87 6.33 -5.29 25.31
C ALA A 87 5.57 -6.62 25.18
N SER A 88 4.26 -6.58 24.90
CA SER A 88 3.42 -7.77 24.71
C SER A 88 2.70 -7.73 23.36
N GLY A 89 2.42 -8.93 22.83
CA GLY A 89 1.81 -9.11 21.52
C GLY A 89 2.70 -8.64 20.36
N PRO A 90 2.13 -8.57 19.14
CA PRO A 90 2.88 -8.19 17.96
C PRO A 90 3.40 -6.76 17.99
N ALA A 91 4.72 -6.60 17.85
CA ALA A 91 5.38 -5.30 17.93
C ALA A 91 4.85 -4.27 16.91
N SER A 92 4.31 -4.69 15.76
CA SER A 92 3.77 -3.79 14.74
C SER A 92 2.45 -3.12 15.13
N LEU A 93 1.66 -3.68 16.05
CA LEU A 93 0.36 -3.13 16.46
C LEU A 93 0.44 -1.74 17.11
N PRO A 94 1.24 -1.52 18.15
CA PRO A 94 1.33 -0.20 18.78
C PRO A 94 1.92 0.86 17.85
N TRP A 95 2.84 0.49 16.95
CA TRP A 95 3.36 1.39 15.92
C TRP A 95 2.34 1.73 14.85
N ASN A 96 1.53 0.76 14.40
CA ASN A 96 0.46 1.04 13.45
C ASN A 96 -0.54 2.03 14.07
N ARG A 97 -0.93 1.82 15.33
CA ARG A 97 -1.81 2.74 16.06
C ARG A 97 -1.24 4.16 16.11
N LEU A 98 0.04 4.30 16.48
CA LEU A 98 0.72 5.59 16.53
C LEU A 98 0.81 6.26 15.15
N ALA A 99 1.10 5.50 14.09
CA ALA A 99 1.12 6.03 12.73
C ALA A 99 -0.26 6.56 12.31
N LEU A 100 -1.34 5.85 12.65
CA LEU A 100 -2.71 6.31 12.38
C LEU A 100 -3.07 7.57 13.19
N GLU A 101 -2.62 7.68 14.44
CA GLU A 101 -2.77 8.90 15.25
C GLU A 101 -2.03 10.10 14.62
N LEU A 102 -0.81 9.87 14.10
CA LEU A 102 -0.03 10.90 13.41
C LEU A 102 -0.65 11.30 12.06
N ILE A 103 -1.20 10.35 11.29
CA ILE A 103 -1.96 10.62 10.05
C ILE A 103 -3.12 11.58 10.35
N VAL A 104 -3.89 11.29 11.41
CA VAL A 104 -5.00 12.14 11.87
C VAL A 104 -4.49 13.51 12.29
N LYS A 105 -3.48 13.55 13.18
CA LYS A 105 -2.91 14.80 13.73
C LYS A 105 -2.42 15.74 12.64
N TYR A 106 -1.73 15.22 11.63
CA TYR A 106 -1.18 16.00 10.51
C TYR A 106 -2.11 16.11 9.31
N GLN A 107 -3.35 15.63 9.43
CA GLN A 107 -4.38 15.69 8.39
C GLN A 107 -3.87 15.26 7.01
N GLN A 108 -3.08 14.18 7.00
CA GLN A 108 -2.45 13.68 5.78
C GLN A 108 -3.50 13.24 4.77
N ASN A 109 -3.25 13.48 3.50
CA ASN A 109 -4.12 12.97 2.44
C ASN A 109 -3.89 11.45 2.24
N PRO A 110 -4.81 10.74 1.57
CA PRO A 110 -4.73 9.28 1.43
C PRO A 110 -3.42 8.75 0.83
N LEU A 111 -2.83 9.44 -0.16
CA LEU A 111 -1.56 9.05 -0.77
C LEU A 111 -0.40 9.17 0.22
N ARG A 112 -0.34 10.27 0.97
CA ARG A 112 0.71 10.49 1.97
C ARG A 112 0.58 9.53 3.14
N ALA A 113 -0.64 9.21 3.56
CA ALA A 113 -0.92 8.19 4.56
C ALA A 113 -0.45 6.79 4.09
N ALA A 114 -0.83 6.38 2.87
CA ALA A 114 -0.37 5.10 2.30
C ALA A 114 1.15 5.03 2.16
N ARG A 115 1.80 6.13 1.75
CA ARG A 115 3.26 6.22 1.64
C ARG A 115 3.94 5.98 2.99
N VAL A 116 3.50 6.64 4.07
CA VAL A 116 4.06 6.44 5.41
C VAL A 116 3.87 5.00 5.87
N LEU A 117 2.66 4.47 5.74
CA LEU A 117 2.32 3.13 6.20
C LEU A 117 3.11 2.04 5.44
N ALA A 118 3.31 2.20 4.14
CA ALA A 118 4.13 1.29 3.35
C ALA A 118 5.59 1.29 3.82
N HIS A 119 6.20 2.45 4.04
CA HIS A 119 7.57 2.54 4.56
C HIS A 119 7.72 1.97 5.96
N LEU A 120 6.77 2.26 6.85
CA LEU A 120 6.75 1.76 8.23
C LEU A 120 6.75 0.23 8.25
N HIS A 121 5.79 -0.37 7.55
CA HIS A 121 5.56 -1.81 7.63
C HIS A 121 6.54 -2.60 6.76
N ALA A 122 7.03 -2.05 5.65
CA ALA A 122 8.14 -2.63 4.90
C ALA A 122 9.44 -2.67 5.75
N ALA A 123 9.73 -1.61 6.52
CA ALA A 123 10.89 -1.60 7.41
C ALA A 123 10.74 -2.59 8.56
N ALA A 124 9.56 -2.70 9.17
CA ALA A 124 9.29 -3.69 10.21
C ALA A 124 9.47 -5.13 9.68
N HIS A 125 8.94 -5.42 8.49
CA HIS A 125 9.09 -6.70 7.82
C HIS A 125 10.56 -7.01 7.51
N ASP A 126 11.26 -6.12 6.81
CA ASP A 126 12.64 -6.37 6.38
C ASP A 126 13.63 -6.41 7.55
N ALA A 127 13.31 -5.77 8.68
CA ALA A 127 14.05 -5.93 9.93
C ALA A 127 14.00 -7.37 10.45
N ILE A 128 12.84 -8.03 10.34
CA ILE A 128 12.66 -9.44 10.72
C ILE A 128 13.38 -10.35 9.73
N VAL A 129 13.22 -10.12 8.42
CA VAL A 129 13.92 -10.89 7.38
C VAL A 129 15.44 -10.79 7.55
N GLY A 130 15.96 -9.58 7.81
CA GLY A 130 17.39 -9.35 8.05
C GLY A 130 17.91 -9.96 9.35
N LEU A 131 17.05 -10.19 10.34
CA LEU A 131 17.40 -10.84 11.60
C LEU A 131 17.32 -12.37 11.52
N ALA A 132 16.48 -12.91 10.63
CA ALA A 132 16.16 -14.35 10.58
C ALA A 132 17.37 -15.26 10.36
N ALA A 133 18.46 -14.75 9.77
CA ALA A 133 19.71 -15.49 9.61
C ALA A 133 20.47 -15.71 10.93
N THR A 134 20.18 -14.93 11.98
CA THR A 134 20.88 -14.98 13.27
C THR A 134 19.95 -15.28 14.45
N SER A 135 18.67 -14.93 14.38
CA SER A 135 17.69 -15.23 15.42
C SER A 135 16.27 -15.36 14.86
N SER A 136 15.54 -16.35 15.36
CA SER A 136 14.10 -16.53 15.15
C SER A 136 13.27 -16.22 16.39
N GLU A 137 13.90 -15.73 17.48
CA GLU A 137 13.21 -15.43 18.74
C GLU A 137 12.24 -14.26 18.57
N GLU A 138 10.99 -14.44 19.01
CA GLU A 138 9.96 -13.40 18.90
C GLU A 138 10.35 -12.10 19.62
N ALA A 139 11.01 -12.19 20.78
CA ALA A 139 11.50 -11.01 21.49
C ALA A 139 12.56 -10.24 20.68
N ALA A 140 13.45 -10.94 19.98
CA ALA A 140 14.46 -10.32 19.12
C ALA A 140 13.81 -9.68 17.88
N GLN A 141 12.81 -10.34 17.30
CA GLN A 141 11.99 -9.78 16.21
C GLN A 141 11.28 -8.49 16.65
N ALA A 142 10.66 -8.50 17.84
CA ALA A 142 10.00 -7.32 18.40
C ALA A 142 10.98 -6.15 18.57
N VAL A 143 12.17 -6.37 19.13
CA VAL A 143 13.22 -5.35 19.24
C VAL A 143 13.59 -4.78 17.86
N ALA A 144 13.75 -5.65 16.84
CA ALA A 144 14.07 -5.21 15.49
C ALA A 144 12.95 -4.34 14.89
N VAL A 145 11.68 -4.73 15.08
CA VAL A 145 10.51 -3.94 14.67
C VAL A 145 10.46 -2.59 15.39
N HIS A 146 10.69 -2.53 16.71
CA HIS A 146 10.70 -1.26 17.44
C HIS A 146 11.79 -0.31 16.96
N ALA A 147 13.00 -0.82 16.71
CA ALA A 147 14.10 -0.01 16.18
C ALA A 147 13.79 0.50 14.76
N ALA A 148 13.19 -0.34 13.90
CA ALA A 148 12.81 0.04 12.55
C ALA A 148 11.72 1.12 12.54
N ALA A 149 10.62 0.87 13.25
CA ALA A 149 9.45 1.73 13.26
C ALA A 149 9.73 3.10 13.88
N ALA A 150 10.50 3.16 14.97
CA ALA A 150 10.89 4.42 15.59
C ALA A 150 11.68 5.31 14.61
N GLY A 151 12.67 4.73 13.91
CA GLY A 151 13.48 5.47 12.94
C GLY A 151 12.68 5.97 11.75
N VAL A 152 11.79 5.14 11.20
CA VAL A 152 10.94 5.53 10.06
C VAL A 152 9.98 6.65 10.47
N LEU A 153 9.26 6.52 11.58
CA LEU A 153 8.30 7.57 11.99
C LEU A 153 9.02 8.87 12.36
N ALA A 154 10.19 8.81 13.01
CA ALA A 154 10.99 10.00 13.31
C ALA A 154 11.33 10.79 12.04
N HIS A 155 11.64 10.09 10.94
CA HIS A 155 11.89 10.72 9.65
C HIS A 155 10.63 11.34 9.02
N PHE A 156 9.50 10.63 9.03
CA PHE A 156 8.26 11.13 8.41
C PHE A 156 7.55 12.23 9.21
N TYR A 157 7.80 12.32 10.51
CA TYR A 157 7.17 13.29 11.40
C TYR A 157 8.21 14.13 12.17
N PRO A 158 9.07 14.89 11.48
CA PRO A 158 10.15 15.67 12.10
C PRO A 158 9.62 16.85 12.94
N ARG A 159 8.32 17.13 12.86
CA ARG A 159 7.63 18.18 13.65
C ARG A 159 7.07 17.66 14.97
N GLU A 160 7.19 16.37 15.28
CA GLU A 160 7.01 15.89 16.64
C GLU A 160 8.10 16.48 17.55
N SER A 161 7.89 16.47 18.86
CA SER A 161 8.93 16.90 19.80
C SER A 161 10.22 16.13 19.49
N PRO A 162 11.37 16.82 19.28
CA PRO A 162 12.62 16.16 18.90
C PRO A 162 12.96 15.01 19.86
N GLY A 163 13.27 13.84 19.30
CA GLY A 163 13.59 12.63 20.08
C GLY A 163 12.39 11.88 20.65
N ARG A 164 11.13 12.34 20.46
CA ARG A 164 9.94 11.68 21.02
C ARG A 164 9.75 10.27 20.49
N LEU A 165 9.85 10.08 19.17
CA LEU A 165 9.55 8.81 18.52
C LEU A 165 10.69 7.80 18.79
N GLU A 166 11.92 8.30 18.84
CA GLU A 166 13.10 7.57 19.24
C GLU A 166 13.01 7.13 20.71
N ALA A 167 12.57 8.00 21.62
CA ALA A 167 12.38 7.68 23.03
C ALA A 167 11.31 6.60 23.24
N ILE A 168 10.21 6.64 22.48
CA ILE A 168 9.20 5.56 22.48
C ILE A 168 9.85 4.24 22.04
N GLY A 169 10.64 4.26 20.97
CA GLY A 169 11.36 3.08 20.48
C GLY A 169 12.34 2.51 21.52
N ILE A 170 13.15 3.37 22.15
CA ILE A 170 14.08 2.99 23.21
C ILE A 170 13.34 2.35 24.38
N GLY A 171 12.25 2.96 24.85
CA GLY A 171 11.43 2.43 25.93
C GLY A 171 10.85 1.05 25.60
N ALA A 172 10.30 0.87 24.41
CA ALA A 172 9.75 -0.40 23.96
C ALA A 172 10.82 -1.50 23.87
N ILE A 173 11.99 -1.18 23.30
CA ILE A 173 13.14 -2.11 23.20
C ILE A 173 13.58 -2.57 24.60
N LEU A 174 13.74 -1.64 25.54
CA LEU A 174 14.16 -1.96 26.91
C LEU A 174 13.11 -2.79 27.64
N ALA A 175 11.82 -2.53 27.43
CA ALA A 175 10.74 -3.29 28.04
C ALA A 175 10.70 -4.74 27.53
N VAL A 176 10.83 -4.96 26.20
CA VAL A 176 10.92 -6.31 25.61
C VAL A 176 12.16 -7.04 26.11
N ALA A 177 13.33 -6.39 26.05
CA ALA A 177 14.60 -7.01 26.46
C ALA A 177 14.59 -7.43 27.94
N ALA A 178 14.03 -6.60 28.81
CA ALA A 178 13.90 -6.91 30.23
C ALA A 178 12.91 -8.05 30.50
N SER A 179 11.75 -8.03 29.83
CA SER A 179 10.72 -9.08 29.97
C SER A 179 11.24 -10.45 29.53
N ALA A 180 11.93 -10.48 28.38
CA ALA A 180 12.49 -11.70 27.79
C ALA A 180 13.84 -12.13 28.39
N ARG A 181 14.42 -11.35 29.33
CA ARG A 181 15.79 -11.55 29.86
C ARG A 181 16.83 -11.70 28.75
N MET A 182 16.70 -10.85 27.73
CA MET A 182 17.51 -10.90 26.51
C MET A 182 18.99 -10.61 26.79
N SER A 183 19.88 -11.37 26.16
CA SER A 183 21.33 -11.11 26.24
C SER A 183 21.70 -9.76 25.59
N PRO A 184 22.74 -9.06 26.07
CA PRO A 184 23.23 -7.84 25.39
C PRO A 184 23.58 -8.06 23.92
N GLN A 185 24.13 -9.23 23.59
CA GLN A 185 24.52 -9.60 22.22
C GLN A 185 23.29 -9.72 21.31
N THR A 186 22.25 -10.44 21.74
CA THR A 186 20.99 -10.58 20.99
C THR A 186 20.30 -9.22 20.81
N LEU A 187 20.29 -8.39 21.86
CA LEU A 187 19.73 -7.04 21.83
C LEU A 187 20.42 -6.16 20.78
N ASP A 188 21.75 -6.17 20.74
CA ASP A 188 22.51 -5.37 19.79
C ASP A 188 22.31 -5.83 18.34
N LEU A 189 22.27 -7.16 18.11
CA LEU A 189 21.99 -7.72 16.79
C LEU A 189 20.59 -7.34 16.28
N ALA A 190 19.55 -7.51 17.12
CA ALA A 190 18.17 -7.16 16.78
C ALA A 190 18.01 -5.65 16.50
N ARG A 191 18.57 -4.80 17.36
CA ARG A 191 18.55 -3.35 17.19
C ARG A 191 19.29 -2.91 15.92
N ALA A 192 20.41 -3.55 15.59
CA ALA A 192 21.15 -3.27 14.37
C ALA A 192 20.35 -3.65 13.12
N ALA A 193 19.65 -4.81 13.12
CA ALA A 193 18.77 -5.21 12.04
C ALA A 193 17.65 -4.17 11.80
N GLY A 194 16.98 -3.74 12.86
CA GLY A 194 15.94 -2.71 12.77
C GLY A 194 16.44 -1.36 12.25
N ARG A 195 17.59 -0.88 12.74
CA ARG A 195 18.21 0.37 12.26
C ARG A 195 18.59 0.31 10.78
N ARG A 196 19.13 -0.82 10.30
CA ARG A 196 19.42 -1.01 8.88
C ARG A 196 18.15 -0.94 8.03
N ALA A 197 17.07 -1.58 8.47
CA ALA A 197 15.79 -1.53 7.76
C ALA A 197 15.18 -0.11 7.76
N ALA A 198 15.22 0.61 8.88
CA ALA A 198 14.81 2.03 8.92
C ALA A 198 15.61 2.88 7.93
N THR A 199 16.92 2.68 7.89
CA THR A 199 17.81 3.41 6.96
C THR A 199 17.44 3.13 5.50
N ALA A 200 17.12 1.88 5.16
CA ALA A 200 16.71 1.49 3.81
C ALA A 200 15.37 2.12 3.43
N ALA A 201 14.42 2.16 4.36
CA ALA A 201 13.14 2.84 4.16
C ALA A 201 13.31 4.36 3.97
N ILE A 202 14.16 5.00 4.77
CA ILE A 202 14.42 6.45 4.64
C ILE A 202 15.09 6.76 3.29
N ARG A 203 16.08 5.97 2.86
CA ARG A 203 16.70 6.14 1.54
C ARG A 203 15.70 6.01 0.42
N ARG A 204 14.85 5.00 0.50
CA ARG A 204 13.78 4.82 -0.47
C ARG A 204 12.84 6.03 -0.47
N ALA A 205 12.44 6.54 0.69
CA ALA A 205 11.56 7.71 0.78
C ALA A 205 12.20 8.95 0.14
N LEU A 206 13.51 9.17 0.34
CA LEU A 206 14.22 10.30 -0.27
C LEU A 206 14.33 10.22 -1.80
N ASP A 207 14.17 9.03 -2.39
CA ASP A 207 14.34 8.75 -3.82
C ASP A 207 13.04 8.28 -4.51
N ASP A 208 11.89 8.29 -3.81
CA ASP A 208 10.65 7.75 -4.37
C ASP A 208 9.85 8.73 -5.23
N GLY A 209 10.35 9.95 -5.42
CA GLY A 209 9.66 11.02 -6.16
C GLY A 209 8.51 11.66 -5.39
N GLY A 210 8.27 11.27 -4.15
CA GLY A 210 7.23 11.82 -3.28
C GLY A 210 7.33 13.33 -3.07
N ASP A 211 8.55 13.87 -3.09
CA ASP A 211 8.82 15.29 -2.81
C ASP A 211 8.93 16.14 -4.10
N ALA A 212 8.61 15.56 -5.27
CA ALA A 212 8.60 16.28 -6.53
C ALA A 212 7.51 17.37 -6.56
N THR A 213 7.88 18.55 -7.04
CA THR A 213 6.97 19.70 -7.17
C THR A 213 6.32 19.73 -8.55
N TRP A 214 5.00 19.89 -8.58
CA TRP A 214 4.24 20.05 -9.81
C TRP A 214 4.30 21.49 -10.35
N ASN A 215 4.49 21.63 -11.65
CA ASN A 215 4.36 22.92 -12.34
C ASN A 215 2.91 23.12 -12.82
N PRO A 216 2.18 24.15 -12.34
CA PRO A 216 0.82 24.43 -12.80
C PRO A 216 0.66 24.64 -14.31
N ALA A 217 1.73 25.03 -15.01
CA ALA A 217 1.75 25.16 -16.46
C ALA A 217 1.61 23.82 -17.20
N ASP A 218 1.88 22.68 -16.54
CA ASP A 218 1.72 21.34 -17.12
C ASP A 218 0.24 20.89 -17.16
N ARG A 219 -0.69 21.72 -16.69
CA ARG A 219 -2.12 21.43 -16.75
C ARG A 219 -2.58 21.41 -18.23
N PRO A 220 -3.38 20.41 -18.64
CA PRO A 220 -4.01 20.43 -19.96
C PRO A 220 -4.85 21.69 -20.20
N PRO A 221 -4.98 22.16 -21.46
CA PRO A 221 -5.84 23.29 -21.79
C PRO A 221 -7.28 23.07 -21.31
N PRO A 222 -7.98 24.12 -20.84
CA PRO A 222 -9.37 24.01 -20.41
C PRO A 222 -10.27 23.45 -21.51
N ALA A 223 -11.07 22.44 -21.18
CA ALA A 223 -12.10 21.88 -22.05
C ALA A 223 -13.21 21.26 -21.18
N PRO A 224 -14.45 21.08 -21.70
CA PRO A 224 -15.57 20.56 -20.90
C PRO A 224 -15.28 19.24 -20.17
N ARG A 225 -14.52 18.34 -20.83
CA ARG A 225 -14.12 17.03 -20.29
C ARG A 225 -12.99 17.08 -19.26
N ILE A 226 -12.20 18.15 -19.25
CA ILE A 226 -11.00 18.28 -18.42
C ILE A 226 -11.41 18.72 -17.02
N TRP A 227 -10.81 18.06 -16.03
CA TRP A 227 -11.02 18.34 -14.62
C TRP A 227 -10.70 19.80 -14.31
N ARG A 228 -11.60 20.40 -13.53
CA ARG A 228 -11.51 21.75 -13.01
C ARG A 228 -12.02 21.77 -11.58
N ALA A 229 -11.74 22.85 -10.89
CA ALA A 229 -12.24 23.10 -9.55
C ALA A 229 -13.77 22.89 -9.49
N ALA A 230 -14.24 22.29 -8.40
CA ALA A 230 -15.65 22.01 -8.17
C ALA A 230 -16.14 22.81 -6.95
N PRO A 231 -17.38 23.33 -6.98
CA PRO A 231 -17.98 23.98 -5.83
C PRO A 231 -18.24 22.96 -4.69
N PRO A 232 -18.32 23.43 -3.43
CA PRO A 232 -18.10 24.82 -3.00
C PRO A 232 -16.63 25.17 -2.77
N LEU A 233 -15.74 24.16 -2.65
CA LEU A 233 -14.34 24.36 -2.26
C LEU A 233 -13.52 25.12 -3.31
N ASN A 234 -13.85 24.96 -4.60
CA ASN A 234 -13.24 25.66 -5.73
C ASN A 234 -11.69 25.67 -5.73
N LEU A 235 -11.09 24.58 -5.26
CA LEU A 235 -9.63 24.42 -5.21
C LEU A 235 -9.08 24.17 -6.62
N ALA A 236 -8.38 25.16 -7.16
CA ALA A 236 -7.88 25.14 -8.53
C ALA A 236 -6.72 24.14 -8.73
N ASN A 237 -5.82 24.01 -7.75
CA ASN A 237 -4.69 23.11 -7.87
C ASN A 237 -5.07 21.67 -7.50
N PRO A 238 -4.80 20.69 -8.40
CA PRO A 238 -5.11 19.31 -8.11
C PRO A 238 -4.24 18.79 -6.96
N GLY A 239 -4.79 17.86 -6.18
CA GLY A 239 -4.06 17.15 -5.13
C GLY A 239 -3.13 16.10 -5.71
N GLU A 240 -1.85 16.19 -5.35
CA GLU A 240 -0.79 15.20 -5.65
C GLU A 240 -0.70 14.80 -7.13
N PRO A 241 -0.65 15.73 -8.10
CA PRO A 241 -0.72 15.42 -9.53
C PRO A 241 0.46 14.60 -10.07
N LEU A 242 1.57 14.52 -9.32
CA LEU A 242 2.74 13.71 -9.66
C LEU A 242 2.75 12.33 -9.01
N ALA A 243 1.75 11.99 -8.19
CA ALA A 243 1.75 10.72 -7.45
C ALA A 243 1.72 9.48 -8.34
N GLY A 244 1.18 9.58 -9.56
CA GLY A 244 1.25 8.49 -10.55
C GLY A 244 2.67 8.16 -11.02
N LYS A 245 3.63 9.05 -10.77
CA LYS A 245 5.04 8.91 -11.13
C LYS A 245 5.93 8.55 -9.93
N TRP A 246 5.36 8.40 -8.74
CA TRP A 246 6.12 7.95 -7.58
C TRP A 246 6.63 6.53 -7.82
N ARG A 247 7.81 6.22 -7.30
CA ARG A 247 8.43 4.90 -7.42
C ARG A 247 7.56 3.87 -6.69
N THR A 248 7.03 2.91 -7.44
CA THR A 248 6.24 1.77 -6.96
C THR A 248 7.08 0.75 -6.20
N TRP A 249 6.43 -0.16 -5.48
CA TRP A 249 7.03 -1.16 -4.60
C TRP A 249 7.08 -2.55 -5.23
N ALA A 250 5.93 -3.04 -5.68
CA ALA A 250 5.75 -4.33 -6.32
C ALA A 250 5.59 -4.18 -7.84
N LEU A 251 4.97 -3.10 -8.29
CA LEU A 251 4.84 -2.76 -9.71
C LEU A 251 6.15 -2.20 -10.29
N VAL A 252 6.29 -2.31 -11.59
CA VAL A 252 7.33 -1.66 -12.41
C VAL A 252 7.18 -0.15 -12.35
N ASP A 253 5.97 0.35 -12.61
CA ASP A 253 5.59 1.75 -12.47
C ASP A 253 4.06 1.89 -12.38
N GLY A 254 3.56 3.12 -12.22
CA GLY A 254 2.13 3.40 -12.13
C GLY A 254 1.31 2.98 -13.36
N ARG A 255 1.92 2.76 -14.53
CA ARG A 255 1.26 2.38 -15.79
C ARG A 255 1.13 0.87 -15.97
N GLU A 256 1.79 0.05 -15.16
CA GLU A 256 1.71 -1.41 -15.30
C GLU A 256 0.25 -1.91 -15.21
N MET A 257 -0.58 -1.23 -14.42
CA MET A 257 -1.98 -1.59 -14.23
C MET A 257 -2.85 -0.35 -14.46
N GLN A 258 -3.43 -0.27 -15.65
CA GLN A 258 -4.32 0.82 -16.04
C GLN A 258 -5.75 0.32 -16.25
N PRO A 259 -6.74 1.12 -15.84
CA PRO A 259 -8.13 0.83 -16.13
C PRO A 259 -8.43 0.95 -17.64
N PRO A 260 -9.52 0.35 -18.13
CA PRO A 260 -10.01 0.66 -19.47
C PRO A 260 -10.30 2.17 -19.58
N PRO A 261 -10.40 2.72 -20.80
CA PRO A 261 -10.80 4.10 -20.96
C PRO A 261 -12.17 4.36 -20.32
N PRO A 262 -12.39 5.54 -19.69
CA PRO A 262 -13.71 5.91 -19.20
C PRO A 262 -14.72 6.03 -20.36
N PRO A 263 -16.04 5.98 -20.08
CA PRO A 263 -17.06 6.31 -21.07
C PRO A 263 -16.72 7.63 -21.78
N PRO A 264 -16.72 7.67 -23.13
CA PRO A 264 -16.35 8.87 -23.87
C PRO A 264 -17.21 10.06 -23.44
N PHE A 265 -16.58 11.21 -23.20
CA PHE A 265 -17.29 12.41 -22.78
C PHE A 265 -18.39 12.78 -23.77
N GLY A 266 -19.61 12.96 -23.28
CA GLY A 266 -20.76 13.31 -24.11
C GLY A 266 -21.46 12.13 -24.80
N SER A 267 -20.94 10.90 -24.68
CA SER A 267 -21.64 9.69 -25.15
C SER A 267 -22.94 9.44 -24.39
N GLU A 268 -23.82 8.60 -24.93
CA GLU A 268 -25.05 8.19 -24.26
C GLU A 268 -24.76 7.56 -22.89
N ARG A 269 -23.82 6.62 -22.83
CA ARG A 269 -23.36 5.99 -21.58
C ARG A 269 -22.87 7.02 -20.56
N TYR A 270 -22.09 8.01 -20.99
CA TYR A 270 -21.63 9.08 -20.09
C TYR A 270 -22.81 9.86 -19.47
N TRP A 271 -23.80 10.22 -20.29
CA TRP A 271 -24.97 10.95 -19.81
C TRP A 271 -25.93 10.09 -18.99
N GLU A 272 -26.01 8.78 -19.24
CA GLU A 272 -26.70 7.83 -18.38
C GLU A 272 -26.10 7.80 -16.98
N GLU A 273 -24.77 7.70 -16.87
CA GLU A 273 -24.09 7.71 -15.58
C GLU A 273 -24.22 9.06 -14.86
N ALA A 274 -24.20 10.19 -15.59
CA ALA A 274 -24.47 11.50 -15.01
C ALA A 274 -25.91 11.64 -14.48
N ARG A 275 -26.91 11.15 -15.23
CA ARG A 275 -28.32 11.11 -14.79
C ARG A 275 -28.50 10.17 -13.60
N GLU A 276 -27.75 9.07 -13.54
CA GLU A 276 -27.74 8.18 -12.39
C GLU A 276 -27.25 8.90 -11.13
N VAL A 277 -26.10 9.60 -11.19
CA VAL A 277 -25.59 10.36 -10.04
C VAL A 277 -26.66 11.33 -9.52
N LEU A 278 -27.30 12.09 -10.41
CA LEU A 278 -28.37 13.02 -10.04
C LEU A 278 -29.59 12.30 -9.42
N ARG A 279 -30.03 11.20 -10.02
CA ARG A 279 -31.17 10.40 -9.52
C ARG A 279 -30.88 9.82 -8.13
N VAL A 280 -29.68 9.28 -7.92
CA VAL A 280 -29.25 8.72 -6.63
C VAL A 280 -29.20 9.82 -5.57
N ALA A 281 -28.54 10.95 -5.86
CA ALA A 281 -28.41 12.07 -4.93
C ALA A 281 -29.77 12.63 -4.47
N ARG A 282 -30.77 12.69 -5.37
CA ARG A 282 -32.13 13.15 -5.05
C ARG A 282 -32.95 12.16 -4.22
N ARG A 283 -32.53 10.89 -4.13
CA ARG A 283 -33.30 9.81 -3.48
C ARG A 283 -32.44 8.98 -2.53
N LEU A 284 -31.43 9.59 -1.91
CA LEU A 284 -30.57 8.92 -0.95
C LEU A 284 -31.37 8.38 0.23
N SER A 285 -31.32 7.07 0.45
CA SER A 285 -31.84 6.45 1.66
C SER A 285 -31.00 6.83 2.88
N VAL A 286 -31.54 6.63 4.09
CA VAL A 286 -30.79 6.82 5.34
C VAL A 286 -29.51 5.98 5.33
N GLU A 287 -29.61 4.74 4.86
CA GLU A 287 -28.48 3.82 4.77
C GLU A 287 -27.41 4.27 3.78
N GLN A 288 -27.81 4.79 2.61
CA GLN A 288 -26.86 5.31 1.62
C GLN A 288 -26.12 6.55 2.13
N LYS A 289 -26.79 7.42 2.91
CA LYS A 289 -26.14 8.56 3.58
C LYS A 289 -25.13 8.08 4.61
N ARG A 290 -25.52 7.12 5.48
CA ARG A 290 -24.62 6.51 6.48
C ARG A 290 -23.36 5.95 5.81
N ILE A 291 -23.52 5.15 4.76
CA ILE A 291 -22.39 4.58 4.01
C ILE A 291 -21.51 5.68 3.39
N ALA A 292 -22.11 6.71 2.80
CA ALA A 292 -21.37 7.83 2.23
C ALA A 292 -20.56 8.59 3.30
N ASP A 293 -21.16 8.86 4.46
CA ASP A 293 -20.52 9.58 5.57
C ASP A 293 -19.39 8.77 6.20
N GLU A 294 -19.59 7.46 6.41
CA GLU A 294 -18.58 6.56 6.97
C GLU A 294 -17.34 6.46 6.08
N TRP A 295 -17.54 6.37 4.78
CA TRP A 295 -16.47 6.32 3.78
C TRP A 295 -16.08 7.69 3.25
N ASN A 296 -16.53 8.80 3.83
CA ASN A 296 -16.12 10.13 3.39
C ASN A 296 -14.61 10.34 3.62
N LEU A 297 -14.16 10.03 4.85
CA LEU A 297 -12.76 9.95 5.27
C LEU A 297 -11.90 11.16 4.87
N ASP A 298 -12.42 12.36 5.15
CA ASP A 298 -11.77 13.65 4.88
C ASP A 298 -10.51 13.89 5.74
N ARG A 299 -9.87 15.05 5.54
CA ARG A 299 -8.74 15.54 6.36
C ARG A 299 -9.08 15.47 7.86
N GLY A 300 -8.17 14.91 8.65
CA GLY A 300 -8.39 14.67 10.08
C GLY A 300 -9.02 13.30 10.39
N SER A 301 -9.35 12.50 9.39
CA SER A 301 -9.62 11.06 9.55
C SER A 301 -8.34 10.24 9.39
N VAL A 302 -8.45 8.91 9.55
CA VAL A 302 -7.35 7.98 9.25
C VAL A 302 -7.17 7.72 7.75
N THR A 303 -8.01 8.31 6.88
CA THR A 303 -8.06 8.08 5.43
C THR A 303 -8.38 6.62 5.07
N PRO A 304 -8.68 6.27 3.80
CA PRO A 304 -9.00 4.90 3.42
C PRO A 304 -7.91 3.87 3.78
N PRO A 305 -6.60 4.11 3.52
CA PRO A 305 -5.54 3.20 3.99
C PRO A 305 -5.60 2.89 5.48
N GLY A 306 -5.93 3.90 6.30
CA GLY A 306 -6.01 3.73 7.75
C GLY A 306 -7.23 2.93 8.22
N VAL A 307 -8.37 3.02 7.51
CA VAL A 307 -9.53 2.16 7.79
C VAL A 307 -9.19 0.69 7.56
N TRP A 308 -8.50 0.38 6.46
CA TRP A 308 -8.05 -0.98 6.18
C TRP A 308 -6.99 -1.48 7.18
N ASN A 309 -6.10 -0.59 7.65
CA ASN A 309 -5.20 -0.93 8.74
C ASN A 309 -5.92 -1.24 10.05
N ARG A 310 -6.96 -0.47 10.43
CA ARG A 310 -7.77 -0.74 11.63
C ARG A 310 -8.46 -2.11 11.53
N LYS A 311 -9.03 -2.43 10.37
CA LYS A 311 -9.64 -3.74 10.10
C LYS A 311 -8.60 -4.87 10.23
N ALA A 312 -7.43 -4.71 9.61
CA ALA A 312 -6.34 -5.68 9.73
C ALA A 312 -5.86 -5.84 11.18
N MET A 313 -5.70 -4.73 11.93
CA MET A 313 -5.33 -4.77 13.35
C MET A 313 -6.31 -5.60 14.19
N GLN A 314 -7.61 -5.44 13.95
CA GLN A 314 -8.64 -6.22 14.65
C GLN A 314 -8.46 -7.73 14.40
N TRP A 315 -8.23 -8.12 13.14
CA TRP A 315 -8.11 -9.52 12.76
C TRP A 315 -6.80 -10.17 13.21
N VAL A 316 -5.66 -9.48 13.09
CA VAL A 316 -4.39 -10.03 13.61
C VAL A 316 -4.46 -10.22 15.14
N SER A 317 -5.17 -9.34 15.85
CA SER A 317 -5.42 -9.50 17.30
C SER A 317 -6.37 -10.66 17.59
N GLN A 318 -7.48 -10.80 16.86
CA GLN A 318 -8.42 -11.92 17.04
C GLN A 318 -7.79 -13.28 16.73
N ARG A 319 -6.89 -13.34 15.75
CA ARG A 319 -6.14 -14.54 15.39
C ARG A 319 -4.92 -14.81 16.28
N ALA A 320 -4.60 -13.89 17.18
CA ALA A 320 -3.41 -13.94 18.04
C ALA A 320 -2.12 -14.22 17.25
N LEU A 321 -1.95 -13.58 16.09
CA LEU A 321 -0.75 -13.76 15.26
C LEU A 321 0.50 -13.32 16.01
N GLY A 322 1.65 -13.91 15.67
CA GLY A 322 2.95 -13.51 16.22
C GLY A 322 3.51 -12.24 15.59
N THR A 323 4.63 -11.75 16.12
CA THR A 323 5.32 -10.54 15.61
C THR A 323 5.69 -10.64 14.13
N ALA A 324 6.31 -11.74 13.70
CA ALA A 324 6.74 -11.93 12.32
C ALA A 324 5.56 -11.97 11.34
N GLU A 325 4.54 -12.77 11.64
CA GLU A 325 3.34 -12.93 10.80
C GLU A 325 2.58 -11.60 10.67
N THR A 326 2.44 -10.86 11.77
CA THR A 326 1.77 -9.55 11.78
C THR A 326 2.54 -8.54 10.93
N ALA A 327 3.86 -8.49 11.01
CA ALA A 327 4.68 -7.60 10.18
C ALA A 327 4.54 -7.93 8.69
N ARG A 328 4.43 -9.22 8.35
CA ARG A 328 4.22 -9.68 6.97
C ARG A 328 2.87 -9.27 6.40
N VAL A 329 1.79 -9.49 7.15
CA VAL A 329 0.43 -9.05 6.77
C VAL A 329 0.41 -7.54 6.52
N PHE A 330 0.94 -6.75 7.45
CA PHE A 330 0.91 -5.29 7.29
C PHE A 330 1.81 -4.79 6.17
N ALA A 331 2.97 -5.41 5.93
CA ALA A 331 3.82 -5.03 4.81
C ALA A 331 3.13 -5.28 3.48
N ALA A 332 2.60 -6.50 3.26
CA ALA A 332 1.87 -6.84 2.04
C ALA A 332 0.66 -5.91 1.83
N LEU A 333 -0.14 -5.68 2.88
CA LEU A 333 -1.31 -4.80 2.83
C LEU A 333 -0.94 -3.36 2.44
N ASN A 334 0.06 -2.78 3.10
CA ASN A 334 0.37 -1.37 2.89
C ASN A 334 1.16 -1.11 1.61
N VAL A 335 2.00 -2.05 1.18
CA VAL A 335 2.63 -2.02 -0.14
C VAL A 335 1.58 -2.09 -1.25
N ALA A 336 0.63 -3.01 -1.16
CA ALA A 336 -0.46 -3.16 -2.11
C ALA A 336 -1.29 -1.87 -2.25
N MET A 337 -1.71 -1.31 -1.11
CA MET A 337 -2.47 -0.06 -1.09
C MET A 337 -1.69 1.13 -1.65
N ALA A 338 -0.38 1.23 -1.37
CA ALA A 338 0.44 2.29 -1.92
C ALA A 338 0.55 2.21 -3.46
N ASP A 339 0.85 1.03 -3.99
CA ASP A 339 0.96 0.82 -5.44
C ASP A 339 -0.38 1.00 -6.16
N ALA A 340 -1.49 0.53 -5.56
CA ALA A 340 -2.83 0.75 -6.11
C ALA A 340 -3.18 2.24 -6.19
N LEU A 341 -2.81 3.04 -5.19
CA LEU A 341 -3.03 4.48 -5.22
C LEU A 341 -2.11 5.19 -6.23
N ILE A 342 -0.85 4.76 -6.38
CA ILE A 342 0.05 5.28 -7.42
C ILE A 342 -0.55 5.01 -8.81
N ALA A 343 -0.96 3.78 -9.10
CA ALA A 343 -1.57 3.42 -10.38
C ALA A 343 -2.91 4.15 -10.62
N CYS A 344 -3.72 4.31 -9.58
CA CYS A 344 -4.95 5.12 -9.61
C CYS A 344 -4.66 6.58 -9.99
N TRP A 345 -3.63 7.19 -9.38
CA TRP A 345 -3.25 8.56 -9.70
C TRP A 345 -2.65 8.69 -11.09
N GLN A 346 -1.92 7.68 -11.57
CA GLN A 346 -1.48 7.63 -12.96
C GLN A 346 -2.69 7.72 -13.91
N ALA A 347 -3.74 6.92 -13.69
CA ALA A 347 -4.97 6.97 -14.50
C ALA A 347 -5.71 8.32 -14.39
N LYS A 348 -5.81 8.88 -13.18
CA LYS A 348 -6.45 10.18 -12.93
C LYS A 348 -5.84 11.31 -13.74
N PHE A 349 -4.51 11.38 -13.75
CA PHE A 349 -3.77 12.44 -14.44
C PHE A 349 -3.41 12.07 -15.88
N GLU A 350 -3.75 10.87 -16.34
CA GLU A 350 -3.79 10.52 -17.75
C GLU A 350 -5.11 10.97 -18.40
N HIS A 351 -6.25 10.69 -17.75
CA HIS A 351 -7.57 11.01 -18.32
C HIS A 351 -8.05 12.44 -18.03
N TRP A 352 -7.65 13.01 -16.88
CA TRP A 352 -8.12 14.32 -16.40
C TRP A 352 -9.66 14.43 -16.38
N SER A 353 -10.38 13.36 -16.08
CA SER A 353 -11.84 13.35 -16.17
C SER A 353 -12.49 14.35 -15.20
N VAL A 354 -13.39 15.18 -15.74
CA VAL A 354 -14.25 16.09 -14.98
C VAL A 354 -15.14 15.37 -13.95
N ARG A 355 -15.47 16.05 -12.85
CA ARG A 355 -16.33 15.51 -11.77
C ARG A 355 -17.82 15.61 -12.11
N PRO A 356 -18.68 14.73 -11.56
CA PRO A 356 -20.13 14.76 -11.81
C PRO A 356 -20.77 16.12 -11.54
N VAL A 357 -20.45 16.76 -10.41
CA VAL A 357 -21.04 18.05 -10.02
C VAL A 357 -20.86 19.13 -11.08
N ASN A 358 -19.72 19.19 -11.77
CA ASN A 358 -19.50 20.21 -12.79
C ASN A 358 -20.44 20.01 -13.98
N VAL A 359 -20.54 18.78 -14.51
CA VAL A 359 -21.34 18.52 -15.71
C VAL A 359 -22.84 18.48 -15.44
N ILE A 360 -23.24 18.00 -14.25
CA ILE A 360 -24.64 17.99 -13.85
C ILE A 360 -25.13 19.42 -13.70
N ARG A 361 -24.36 20.30 -13.02
CA ARG A 361 -24.71 21.73 -12.89
C ARG A 361 -24.82 22.44 -14.23
N GLU A 362 -23.92 22.14 -15.15
CA GLU A 362 -23.90 22.83 -16.44
C GLU A 362 -24.99 22.36 -17.42
N LYS A 363 -25.46 21.12 -17.32
CA LYS A 363 -26.28 20.48 -18.37
C LYS A 363 -27.60 19.89 -17.91
N LEU A 364 -27.77 19.58 -16.62
CA LEU A 364 -28.93 18.85 -16.11
C LEU A 364 -29.67 19.59 -15.00
N ASP A 365 -28.96 20.14 -14.03
CA ASP A 365 -29.53 20.77 -12.83
C ASP A 365 -28.55 21.80 -12.23
N PRO A 366 -28.73 23.11 -12.49
CA PRO A 366 -27.80 24.16 -12.04
C PRO A 366 -27.71 24.29 -10.51
N ASP A 367 -28.66 23.75 -9.75
CA ASP A 367 -28.68 23.81 -8.29
C ASP A 367 -28.08 22.54 -7.64
N PHE A 368 -27.68 21.55 -8.44
CA PHE A 368 -27.11 20.31 -7.94
C PHE A 368 -25.87 20.55 -7.07
N LEU A 369 -25.88 19.96 -5.87
CA LEU A 369 -24.72 19.77 -5.01
C LEU A 369 -24.63 18.31 -4.57
N PRO A 370 -23.43 17.70 -4.60
CA PRO A 370 -23.23 16.35 -4.10
C PRO A 370 -23.39 16.29 -2.58
N TRP A 371 -23.70 15.09 -2.06
CA TRP A 371 -23.81 14.86 -0.62
C TRP A 371 -22.46 15.06 0.09
N LEU A 372 -21.37 14.58 -0.53
CA LEU A 372 -20.01 14.77 -0.03
C LEU A 372 -19.31 15.92 -0.78
N PHE A 373 -18.38 16.60 -0.11
CA PHE A 373 -17.54 17.57 -0.79
C PHE A 373 -16.70 16.89 -1.88
N THR A 374 -16.65 17.52 -3.05
CA THR A 374 -15.90 16.99 -4.19
C THR A 374 -14.40 17.14 -3.94
N PRO A 375 -13.61 16.05 -3.88
CA PRO A 375 -12.19 16.15 -3.65
C PRO A 375 -11.45 16.83 -4.83
N PRO A 376 -10.37 17.58 -4.57
CA PRO A 376 -9.71 18.42 -5.58
C PRO A 376 -8.75 17.61 -6.46
N PHE A 377 -9.26 16.61 -7.18
CA PHE A 377 -8.50 15.82 -8.16
C PHE A 377 -9.46 15.17 -9.18
N PRO A 378 -8.96 14.74 -10.36
CA PRO A 378 -9.78 14.13 -11.42
C PRO A 378 -10.63 12.95 -10.95
N SER A 379 -11.76 12.72 -11.64
CA SER A 379 -12.76 11.73 -11.24
C SER A 379 -12.26 10.30 -11.49
N TYR A 380 -11.91 9.97 -12.72
CA TYR A 380 -11.66 8.58 -13.13
C TYR A 380 -10.21 8.14 -12.85
N VAL A 381 -9.92 7.03 -12.18
CA VAL A 381 -10.84 6.12 -11.43
C VAL A 381 -10.94 6.51 -9.96
N SER A 382 -11.89 5.94 -9.22
CA SER A 382 -12.07 6.20 -7.79
C SER A 382 -10.88 5.69 -6.95
N GLY A 383 -10.27 6.61 -6.18
CA GLY A 383 -9.17 6.25 -5.27
C GLY A 383 -9.62 5.36 -4.12
N HIS A 384 -10.87 5.51 -3.65
CA HIS A 384 -11.46 4.63 -2.65
C HIS A 384 -11.65 3.22 -3.20
N ALA A 385 -12.18 3.09 -4.43
CA ALA A 385 -12.35 1.78 -5.05
C ALA A 385 -11.00 1.07 -5.24
N ALA A 386 -9.98 1.77 -5.75
CA ALA A 386 -8.65 1.21 -5.99
C ALA A 386 -7.98 0.71 -4.70
N VAL A 387 -7.89 1.56 -3.67
CA VAL A 387 -7.22 1.20 -2.41
C VAL A 387 -7.97 0.12 -1.64
N SER A 388 -9.31 0.18 -1.64
CA SER A 388 -10.13 -0.80 -0.94
C SER A 388 -10.10 -2.16 -1.60
N SER A 389 -10.09 -2.21 -2.94
CA SER A 389 -9.97 -3.48 -3.68
C SER A 389 -8.62 -4.15 -3.42
N ALA A 390 -7.53 -3.36 -3.45
CA ALA A 390 -6.19 -3.86 -3.14
C ALA A 390 -6.09 -4.41 -1.71
N ALA A 391 -6.63 -3.67 -0.74
CA ALA A 391 -6.65 -4.09 0.65
C ALA A 391 -7.47 -5.36 0.87
N ALA A 392 -8.67 -5.42 0.29
CA ALA A 392 -9.56 -6.57 0.41
C ALA A 392 -8.94 -7.84 -0.15
N GLU A 393 -8.32 -7.80 -1.34
CA GLU A 393 -7.71 -8.99 -1.93
C GLU A 393 -6.47 -9.47 -1.15
N VAL A 394 -5.66 -8.56 -0.62
CA VAL A 394 -4.56 -8.98 0.27
C VAL A 394 -5.10 -9.62 1.54
N LEU A 395 -6.08 -9.00 2.21
CA LEU A 395 -6.66 -9.55 3.44
C LEU A 395 -7.41 -10.86 3.18
N ALA A 396 -8.10 -11.01 2.06
CA ALA A 396 -8.73 -12.26 1.63
C ALA A 396 -7.71 -13.37 1.37
N ALA A 397 -6.49 -13.05 0.91
CA ALA A 397 -5.44 -14.04 0.75
C ALA A 397 -4.84 -14.51 2.09
N TYR A 398 -4.80 -13.63 3.10
CA TYR A 398 -4.31 -13.96 4.44
C TYR A 398 -5.38 -14.58 5.36
N PHE A 399 -6.63 -14.18 5.18
CA PHE A 399 -7.79 -14.59 5.96
C PHE A 399 -8.91 -15.06 5.01
N PRO A 400 -8.72 -16.19 4.30
CA PRO A 400 -9.63 -16.66 3.26
C PRO A 400 -11.05 -16.92 3.75
N GLU A 401 -11.21 -17.25 5.02
CA GLU A 401 -12.49 -17.46 5.67
C GLU A 401 -13.33 -16.16 5.84
N GLN A 402 -12.72 -14.98 5.64
CA GLN A 402 -13.41 -13.68 5.58
C GLN A 402 -13.38 -13.05 4.19
N ALA A 403 -12.94 -13.78 3.15
CA ALA A 403 -12.75 -13.22 1.82
C ALA A 403 -13.98 -12.47 1.28
N ASP A 404 -15.17 -13.03 1.48
CA ASP A 404 -16.41 -12.41 1.02
C ASP A 404 -16.75 -11.12 1.81
N GLU A 405 -16.51 -11.09 3.12
CA GLU A 405 -16.68 -9.89 3.95
C GLU A 405 -15.71 -8.77 3.54
N TRP A 406 -14.46 -9.13 3.21
CA TRP A 406 -13.47 -8.17 2.73
C TRP A 406 -13.86 -7.54 1.41
N ARG A 407 -14.31 -8.36 0.46
CA ARG A 407 -14.77 -7.90 -0.85
C ARG A 407 -16.04 -7.07 -0.73
N ALA A 408 -16.99 -7.48 0.12
CA ALA A 408 -18.20 -6.71 0.39
C ALA A 408 -17.87 -5.32 0.98
N ALA A 409 -16.91 -5.24 1.92
CA ALA A 409 -16.46 -3.95 2.47
C ALA A 409 -15.77 -3.07 1.41
N ALA A 410 -15.05 -3.65 0.45
CA ALA A 410 -14.47 -2.90 -0.66
C ALA A 410 -15.52 -2.39 -1.64
N ASP A 411 -16.54 -3.20 -1.94
CA ASP A 411 -17.68 -2.81 -2.78
C ASP A 411 -18.49 -1.69 -2.13
N GLU A 412 -18.73 -1.77 -0.82
CA GLU A 412 -19.38 -0.70 -0.06
C GLU A 412 -18.57 0.60 -0.12
N ALA A 413 -17.25 0.52 0.10
CA ALA A 413 -16.34 1.67 -0.01
C ALA A 413 -16.37 2.29 -1.41
N ALA A 414 -16.43 1.48 -2.47
CA ALA A 414 -16.51 1.96 -3.85
C ALA A 414 -17.87 2.63 -4.12
N MET A 415 -18.97 1.98 -3.74
CA MET A 415 -20.32 2.49 -3.97
C MET A 415 -20.66 3.72 -3.13
N SER A 416 -20.03 3.89 -1.97
CA SER A 416 -20.15 5.10 -1.13
C SER A 416 -19.87 6.38 -1.93
N ARG A 417 -19.04 6.31 -2.96
CA ARG A 417 -18.64 7.46 -3.77
C ARG A 417 -19.71 7.86 -4.79
N LEU A 418 -20.53 6.89 -5.24
CA LEU A 418 -21.74 7.17 -6.01
C LEU A 418 -22.81 7.79 -5.10
N TYR A 419 -23.01 7.23 -3.90
CA TYR A 419 -23.95 7.78 -2.91
C TYR A 419 -23.55 9.20 -2.50
N GLY A 420 -22.25 9.45 -2.36
CA GLY A 420 -21.70 10.78 -2.11
C GLY A 420 -21.86 11.77 -3.27
N GLY A 421 -22.24 11.32 -4.47
CA GLY A 421 -22.47 12.18 -5.63
C GLY A 421 -21.21 12.69 -6.34
N ILE A 422 -20.05 12.08 -6.05
CA ILE A 422 -18.72 12.62 -6.43
C ILE A 422 -17.95 11.77 -7.43
N HIS A 423 -18.49 10.60 -7.79
CA HIS A 423 -17.93 9.69 -8.78
C HIS A 423 -19.04 9.09 -9.64
N PHE A 424 -18.76 8.88 -10.93
CA PHE A 424 -19.65 8.12 -11.81
C PHE A 424 -19.60 6.62 -11.47
N ARG A 425 -20.53 5.83 -11.99
CA ARG A 425 -20.51 4.38 -11.76
C ARG A 425 -19.25 3.74 -12.32
N SER A 426 -18.81 4.16 -13.52
CA SER A 426 -17.58 3.66 -14.14
C SER A 426 -16.32 3.98 -13.32
N ASP A 427 -16.34 5.03 -12.50
CA ASP A 427 -15.18 5.34 -11.64
C ASP A 427 -15.03 4.32 -10.51
N ASN A 428 -16.13 3.70 -10.07
CA ASN A 428 -16.20 2.85 -8.87
C ASN A 428 -16.13 1.36 -9.19
N ARG A 429 -16.48 0.96 -10.42
CA ARG A 429 -16.41 -0.43 -10.88
C ARG A 429 -15.52 -0.52 -12.11
N GLY A 430 -14.72 -1.59 -12.19
CA GLY A 430 -14.23 -2.03 -13.49
C GLY A 430 -15.36 -2.26 -14.46
N CYS A 431 -15.24 -1.84 -15.73
CA CYS A 431 -16.13 -2.30 -16.81
C CYS A 431 -16.34 -3.83 -16.67
N ASP A 432 -17.55 -4.39 -16.69
CA ASP A 432 -18.57 -4.24 -17.73
C ASP A 432 -20.01 -4.55 -17.24
N SER A 433 -20.99 -3.92 -17.89
CA SER A 433 -21.82 -4.64 -18.86
C SER A 433 -22.45 -3.65 -19.84
N ALA A 434 -22.07 -3.76 -21.11
CA ALA A 434 -23.06 -3.58 -22.15
C ALA A 434 -24.18 -4.61 -21.89
N ALA A 435 -25.43 -4.15 -21.81
CA ALA A 435 -26.65 -4.88 -21.44
C ALA A 435 -27.04 -4.82 -19.94
N GLY A 436 -27.68 -3.72 -19.54
CA GLY A 436 -29.06 -3.74 -19.06
C GLY A 436 -29.47 -4.53 -17.81
N SER A 437 -28.58 -5.17 -17.05
CA SER A 437 -28.96 -5.85 -15.80
C SER A 437 -28.22 -5.29 -14.59
N VAL A 438 -28.99 -4.76 -13.65
CA VAL A 438 -28.51 -4.09 -12.43
C VAL A 438 -27.93 -5.07 -11.39
N ASP A 439 -28.01 -6.39 -11.63
CA ASP A 439 -27.82 -7.42 -10.61
C ASP A 439 -26.69 -8.44 -10.88
N ALA A 440 -25.90 -8.33 -11.95
CA ALA A 440 -24.82 -9.29 -12.23
C ALA A 440 -23.46 -8.81 -11.69
N CYS A 441 -23.30 -8.73 -10.37
CA CYS A 441 -21.97 -8.55 -9.77
C CYS A 441 -21.83 -9.26 -8.42
N SER A 442 -22.53 -10.39 -8.25
CA SER A 442 -22.30 -11.33 -7.17
C SER A 442 -22.13 -12.72 -7.77
N SER A 443 -21.17 -13.48 -7.23
CA SER A 443 -20.88 -14.90 -7.53
C SER A 443 -20.24 -15.23 -8.88
N ALA A 444 -18.90 -15.25 -8.90
CA ALA A 444 -18.13 -16.20 -9.71
C ALA A 444 -16.82 -16.53 -8.98
N ALA A 445 -16.93 -17.42 -7.99
CA ALA A 445 -15.79 -18.20 -7.52
C ALA A 445 -15.33 -19.15 -8.66
N LEU A 446 -14.06 -19.56 -8.61
CA LEU A 446 -13.39 -20.67 -9.33
C LEU A 446 -12.48 -20.28 -10.51
N ASP A 447 -11.17 -20.19 -10.24
CA ASP A 447 -10.17 -21.24 -10.53
C ASP A 447 -8.77 -20.61 -10.68
N MET A 448 -8.03 -20.57 -9.57
CA MET A 448 -6.69 -19.95 -9.47
C MET A 448 -5.56 -20.79 -10.09
N THR A 449 -5.83 -21.78 -10.95
CA THR A 449 -4.76 -22.60 -11.56
C THR A 449 -4.17 -21.98 -12.83
N ALA A 450 -4.92 -21.21 -13.62
CA ALA A 450 -4.43 -20.68 -14.90
C ALA A 450 -3.45 -19.49 -14.75
N SER A 451 -3.68 -18.60 -13.77
CA SER A 451 -2.78 -17.47 -13.46
C SER A 451 -1.43 -17.90 -12.85
N ARG A 452 -1.31 -19.16 -12.39
CA ARG A 452 -0.08 -19.71 -11.80
C ARG A 452 1.03 -19.95 -12.83
N GLN A 453 0.69 -20.28 -14.08
CA GLN A 453 1.69 -20.63 -15.10
C GLN A 453 2.36 -19.42 -15.76
N ALA A 454 1.71 -18.25 -15.76
CA ALA A 454 2.27 -17.03 -16.34
C ALA A 454 3.32 -16.37 -15.44
N VAL A 455 3.15 -16.43 -14.11
CA VAL A 455 4.06 -15.80 -13.14
C VAL A 455 5.27 -16.69 -12.83
N SER A 456 5.14 -18.02 -12.87
CA SER A 456 6.26 -18.93 -12.55
C SER A 456 7.39 -18.92 -13.58
N ARG A 457 7.15 -18.44 -14.81
CA ARG A 457 8.17 -18.40 -15.89
C ARG A 457 9.13 -17.22 -15.80
N ARG A 458 8.85 -16.20 -14.97
CA ARG A 458 9.69 -14.98 -14.86
C ARG A 458 10.70 -14.99 -13.71
N PHE A 459 10.65 -15.98 -12.81
CA PHE A 459 11.49 -16.01 -11.59
C PHE A 459 12.11 -17.39 -11.29
N LEU A 460 12.71 -18.03 -12.29
CA LEU A 460 13.71 -19.07 -12.01
C LEU A 460 15.10 -18.41 -11.99
N PRO A 461 15.89 -18.56 -10.90
CA PRO A 461 17.31 -18.25 -10.98
C PRO A 461 17.95 -19.21 -11.97
N PHE A 462 18.76 -18.66 -12.87
CA PHE A 462 19.57 -19.41 -13.81
C PHE A 462 20.57 -20.28 -13.01
N SER A 463 20.16 -21.49 -12.61
CA SER A 463 21.06 -22.42 -11.94
C SER A 463 22.10 -22.89 -12.96
N ARG A 464 23.37 -22.58 -12.69
CA ARG A 464 24.55 -23.11 -13.37
C ARG A 464 24.40 -24.62 -13.60
N ARG A 465 24.25 -25.05 -14.86
CA ARG A 465 24.56 -26.43 -15.26
C ARG A 465 26.02 -26.49 -15.68
N GLY A 466 26.85 -26.99 -14.77
CA GLY A 466 28.17 -27.52 -15.10
C GLY A 466 28.08 -29.01 -15.46
N GLY A 467 28.71 -29.39 -16.58
CA GLY A 467 29.33 -30.70 -16.78
C GLY A 467 28.57 -31.74 -17.63
N ARG A 468 28.89 -31.85 -18.92
CA ARG A 468 29.86 -32.86 -19.44
C ARG A 468 30.06 -32.75 -20.96
N LEU A 469 31.33 -32.75 -21.33
CA LEU A 469 31.94 -32.98 -22.64
C LEU A 469 31.41 -34.26 -23.31
N VAL A 470 31.09 -34.22 -24.62
CA VAL A 470 31.60 -35.18 -25.64
C VAL A 470 31.68 -34.50 -27.02
N ARG A 471 32.86 -34.67 -27.64
CA ARG A 471 33.33 -34.36 -29.01
C ARG A 471 32.40 -34.78 -30.16
N THR A 472 32.35 -33.94 -31.21
CA THR A 472 32.59 -34.30 -32.65
C THR A 472 32.59 -33.01 -33.49
N LEU A 473 33.75 -32.52 -33.95
CA LEU A 473 34.37 -32.68 -35.29
C LEU A 473 33.94 -31.66 -36.38
N ARG A 474 34.90 -30.75 -36.65
CA ARG A 474 35.46 -30.33 -37.96
C ARG A 474 34.73 -29.30 -38.87
N ARG A 475 35.56 -28.27 -39.19
CA ARG A 475 35.67 -27.43 -40.43
C ARG A 475 34.54 -26.40 -40.60
N SER A 476 34.77 -25.12 -40.88
CA SER A 476 35.75 -24.41 -41.73
C SER A 476 35.77 -22.91 -41.33
N ALA A 477 36.91 -22.33 -40.94
CA ALA A 477 37.86 -21.56 -41.76
C ALA A 477 37.43 -20.14 -42.21
N ARG A 478 38.18 -19.14 -41.66
CA ARG A 478 38.64 -17.85 -42.25
C ARG A 478 37.65 -16.70 -42.53
N ALA A 479 37.82 -15.59 -41.78
CA ALA A 479 38.22 -14.26 -42.27
C ALA A 479 38.24 -13.26 -41.06
N ARG A 480 39.40 -13.02 -40.45
CA ARG A 480 40.29 -11.84 -40.58
C ARG A 480 39.67 -10.45 -40.28
N ARG A 481 40.17 -9.91 -39.16
CA ARG A 481 40.38 -8.50 -38.77
C ARG A 481 40.61 -7.50 -39.92
N ARG A 482 40.02 -6.30 -39.77
CA ARG A 482 40.43 -4.90 -40.11
C ARG A 482 39.14 -4.05 -40.11
N ALA A 483 39.03 -2.78 -39.76
CA ALA A 483 39.85 -1.70 -39.22
C ALA A 483 38.82 -0.70 -38.59
N ARG A 484 39.06 -0.12 -37.41
CA ARG A 484 39.44 1.30 -37.22
C ARG A 484 38.68 2.32 -38.09
N ASP A 485 37.86 3.11 -37.38
CA ASP A 485 37.54 4.53 -37.52
C ASP A 485 36.94 5.04 -38.85
N TRP A 486 36.31 6.23 -38.73
CA TRP A 486 35.71 7.13 -39.71
C TRP A 486 34.19 7.37 -39.56
N ARG A 487 33.90 8.33 -38.66
CA ARG A 487 33.02 9.52 -38.77
C ARG A 487 31.93 9.63 -37.72
#